data_AF-A0A8T7CS53-F1
#
_entry.id   AF-A0A8T7CS53-F1
#
_cell.length_a   1.000
_cell.length_b   1.000
_cell.length_c   1.000
_cell.angle_alpha   90.00
_cell.angle_beta   90.00
_cell.angle_gamma   90.00
#
_symmetry.space_group_name_H-M   'P 1'
#
loop_
_entity.id
_entity.type
_entity.pdbx_description
1 polymer ?
#
loop_
_entity_poly.entity_id
_entity_poly.type
_entity_poly.pdbx_seq_one_letter_code
_entity_poly.pdbx_strand_id
1 'polypeptide(L)'
;MNILKTSILSTGLLLLLSACATTTQPDCSLPEGNNLRVAMESSKAQLSNGCVALYDAYFDRLLNVAEGDPKPLHKQSFSEFLEWSTDSGILSRRQAQAYYNRYFNVKFMSLAGDYNNCSYTCPRQAELLTRMEEELGDKEQGLLRVSLDRDSYYRADQLLKETELVLAATCTACAAD
;
A
#
# COMPACT_ATOMS: atom_id res chain seq x y z
N MET A 1 -53.69 75.96 -9.94
CA MET A 1 -52.84 76.30 -8.78
C MET A 1 -51.91 75.13 -8.53
N ASN A 2 -50.63 75.29 -8.87
CA ASN A 2 -49.39 74.61 -8.42
C ASN A 2 -49.29 73.07 -8.44
N ILE A 3 -48.16 72.38 -8.65
CA ILE A 3 -46.88 72.52 -9.38
C ILE A 3 -46.11 71.18 -9.08
N LEU A 4 -45.39 70.65 -10.08
CA LEU A 4 -44.19 69.77 -10.03
C LEU A 4 -44.19 68.27 -9.61
N LYS A 5 -43.76 67.45 -10.60
CA LYS A 5 -42.63 66.47 -10.66
C LYS A 5 -42.54 65.28 -9.66
N THR A 6 -42.42 64.05 -10.20
CA THR A 6 -41.13 63.32 -10.42
C THR A 6 -41.36 61.88 -10.94
N SER A 7 -40.56 61.47 -11.94
CA SER A 7 -40.44 60.10 -12.48
C SER A 7 -39.45 59.28 -11.67
N ILE A 8 -39.73 58.00 -11.39
CA ILE A 8 -38.71 56.96 -11.16
C ILE A 8 -39.23 55.61 -11.71
N LEU A 9 -38.55 55.07 -12.74
CA LEU A 9 -38.63 53.66 -13.14
C LEU A 9 -37.94 52.79 -12.08
N SER A 10 -38.54 51.66 -11.70
CA SER A 10 -37.89 50.68 -10.82
C SER A 10 -37.93 49.29 -11.45
N THR A 11 -36.81 48.89 -12.03
CA THR A 11 -36.45 47.51 -12.39
C THR A 11 -36.09 46.74 -11.12
N GLY A 12 -36.91 45.76 -10.74
CA GLY A 12 -36.66 44.86 -9.59
C GLY A 12 -35.92 43.60 -10.02
N LEU A 13 -34.67 43.52 -9.60
CA LEU A 13 -33.65 42.49 -9.85
C LEU A 13 -34.00 41.13 -9.20
N LEU A 14 -33.95 40.04 -9.96
CA LEU A 14 -33.98 38.66 -9.45
C LEU A 14 -32.68 38.36 -8.69
N LEU A 15 -32.77 38.18 -7.37
CA LEU A 15 -31.69 37.65 -6.53
C LEU A 15 -31.73 36.12 -6.56
N LEU A 16 -30.91 35.52 -7.43
CA LEU A 16 -30.54 34.11 -7.33
C LEU A 16 -29.57 33.95 -6.16
N LEU A 17 -30.06 33.43 -5.03
CA LEU A 17 -29.21 32.98 -3.94
C LEU A 17 -28.46 31.73 -4.39
N SER A 18 -27.19 31.89 -4.76
CA SER A 18 -26.24 30.79 -4.90
C SER A 18 -25.95 30.22 -3.51
N ALA A 19 -26.58 29.10 -3.16
CA ALA A 19 -26.16 28.31 -2.02
C ALA A 19 -24.81 27.65 -2.36
N CYS A 20 -23.71 28.13 -1.78
CA CYS A 20 -22.48 27.35 -1.73
C CYS A 20 -22.76 26.13 -0.85
N ALA A 21 -22.89 24.96 -1.47
CA ALA A 21 -22.81 23.70 -0.73
C ALA A 21 -21.38 23.63 -0.15
N THR A 22 -21.24 23.78 1.16
CA THR A 22 -19.98 23.51 1.86
C THR A 22 -19.72 22.02 1.74
N THR A 23 -18.97 21.60 0.72
CA THR A 23 -18.44 20.24 0.65
C THR A 23 -17.37 20.14 1.72
N THR A 24 -17.74 19.61 2.89
CA THR A 24 -16.75 19.16 3.88
C THR A 24 -15.87 18.12 3.20
N GLN A 25 -14.63 18.49 2.91
CA GLN A 25 -13.62 17.54 2.43
C GLN A 25 -13.50 16.41 3.46
N PRO A 26 -13.35 15.15 3.03
CA PRO A 26 -13.17 14.05 3.96
C PRO A 26 -11.88 14.26 4.76
N ASP A 27 -11.95 14.03 6.07
CA ASP A 27 -10.78 14.00 6.94
C ASP A 27 -10.00 12.71 6.68
N CYS A 28 -8.79 12.86 6.11
CA CYS A 28 -7.90 11.77 5.76
C CYS A 28 -6.64 11.74 6.65
N SER A 29 -6.79 12.05 7.94
CA SER A 29 -5.72 12.00 8.93
C SER A 29 -5.26 10.57 9.25
N LEU A 30 -3.97 10.29 9.06
CA LEU A 30 -3.42 8.96 9.39
C LEU A 30 -3.66 8.58 10.87
N PRO A 31 -3.95 7.30 11.18
CA PRO A 31 -4.27 6.88 12.54
C PRO A 31 -3.14 7.12 13.54
N GLU A 32 -3.48 7.67 14.70
CA GLU A 32 -2.56 7.94 15.80
C GLU A 32 -2.50 6.81 16.86
N GLY A 33 -1.43 6.80 17.65
CA GLY A 33 -1.22 5.83 18.74
C GLY A 33 -0.59 4.50 18.29
N ASN A 34 -0.49 3.55 19.24
CA ASN A 34 0.27 2.31 19.08
C ASN A 34 -0.62 1.05 19.02
N ASN A 35 -1.95 1.20 19.02
CA ASN A 35 -2.87 0.07 19.01
C ASN A 35 -3.26 -0.26 17.57
N LEU A 36 -2.71 -1.34 17.02
CA LEU A 36 -2.94 -1.74 15.62
C LEU A 36 -4.42 -1.90 15.28
N ARG A 37 -5.22 -2.53 16.16
CA ARG A 37 -6.65 -2.75 15.92
C ARG A 37 -7.39 -1.41 15.80
N VAL A 38 -7.14 -0.48 16.71
CA VAL A 38 -7.74 0.86 16.66
C VAL A 38 -7.30 1.61 15.40
N ALA A 39 -6.01 1.50 15.04
CA ALA A 39 -5.49 2.12 13.83
C ALA A 39 -6.15 1.54 12.56
N MET A 40 -6.31 0.22 12.48
CA MET A 40 -6.99 -0.45 11.36
C MET A 40 -8.44 0.00 11.23
N GLU A 41 -9.21 0.04 12.32
CA GLU A 41 -10.61 0.50 12.27
C GLU A 41 -10.72 1.97 11.86
N SER A 42 -9.80 2.84 12.32
CA SER A 42 -9.73 4.23 11.87
C SER A 42 -9.40 4.33 10.38
N SER A 43 -8.40 3.58 9.88
CA SER A 43 -8.07 3.51 8.46
C SER A 43 -9.25 3.03 7.62
N LYS A 44 -9.97 1.99 8.08
CA LYS A 44 -11.17 1.50 7.39
C LYS A 44 -12.23 2.58 7.24
N ALA A 45 -12.51 3.32 8.32
CA ALA A 45 -13.49 4.39 8.32
C ALA A 45 -13.11 5.50 7.32
N GLN A 46 -11.85 5.94 7.33
CA GLN A 46 -11.40 7.02 6.44
C GLN A 46 -11.34 6.60 4.98
N LEU A 47 -10.84 5.40 4.70
CA LEU A 47 -10.82 4.83 3.35
C LEU A 47 -12.24 4.68 2.79
N SER A 48 -13.20 4.26 3.61
CA SER A 48 -14.62 4.18 3.22
C SER A 48 -15.24 5.55 2.94
N ASN A 49 -14.70 6.61 3.54
CA ASN A 49 -15.19 7.98 3.42
C ASN A 49 -14.47 8.80 2.34
N GLY A 50 -13.76 8.14 1.40
CA GLY A 50 -13.20 8.79 0.22
C GLY A 50 -11.69 9.02 0.25
N CYS A 51 -10.98 8.54 1.26
CA CYS A 51 -9.52 8.69 1.39
C CYS A 51 -8.71 7.61 0.64
N VAL A 52 -9.32 6.88 -0.31
CA VAL A 52 -8.71 5.74 -1.01
C VAL A 52 -7.39 6.08 -1.71
N ALA A 53 -7.22 7.32 -2.20
CA ALA A 53 -5.98 7.77 -2.83
C ALA A 53 -4.75 7.71 -1.90
N LEU A 54 -4.96 7.62 -0.59
CA LEU A 54 -3.91 7.54 0.43
C LEU A 54 -3.72 6.12 0.98
N TYR A 55 -4.24 5.09 0.31
CA TYR A 55 -4.18 3.71 0.79
C TYR A 55 -2.77 3.27 1.18
N ASP A 56 -1.76 3.56 0.35
CA ASP A 56 -0.36 3.25 0.64
C ASP A 56 0.11 3.87 1.96
N ALA A 57 -0.21 5.16 2.18
CA ALA A 57 0.15 5.86 3.40
C ALA A 57 -0.53 5.26 4.64
N TYR A 58 -1.79 4.81 4.54
CA TYR A 58 -2.44 4.07 5.62
C TYR A 58 -1.78 2.72 5.86
N PHE A 59 -1.48 1.95 4.82
CA PHE A 59 -0.87 0.64 4.96
C PHE A 59 0.51 0.73 5.62
N ASP A 60 1.34 1.67 5.17
CA ASP A 60 2.66 1.96 5.77
C ASP A 60 2.52 2.42 7.22
N ARG A 61 1.52 3.26 7.52
CA ARG A 61 1.24 3.66 8.90
C ARG A 61 0.86 2.46 9.77
N LEU A 62 0.04 1.55 9.27
CA LEU A 62 -0.34 0.34 10.00
C LEU A 62 0.86 -0.57 10.29
N LEU A 63 1.77 -0.74 9.32
CA LEU A 63 3.02 -1.46 9.54
C LEU A 63 3.83 -0.82 10.67
N ASN A 64 4.03 0.50 10.63
CA ASN A 64 4.75 1.24 11.67
C ASN A 64 4.09 1.13 13.06
N VAL A 65 2.75 1.18 13.13
CA VAL A 65 2.02 0.98 14.39
C VAL A 65 2.24 -0.44 14.92
N ALA A 66 2.19 -1.44 14.05
CA ALA A 66 2.37 -2.84 14.42
C ALA A 66 3.79 -3.15 14.89
N GLU A 67 4.81 -2.49 14.34
CA GLU A 67 6.20 -2.61 14.79
C GLU A 67 6.41 -2.08 16.22
N GLY A 68 5.61 -1.11 16.65
CA GLY A 68 5.69 -0.55 18.01
C GLY A 68 5.22 -1.54 19.10
N ASP A 69 4.45 -2.56 18.75
CA ASP A 69 3.93 -3.60 19.65
C ASP A 69 3.76 -4.93 18.88
N PRO A 70 4.86 -5.59 18.48
CA PRO A 70 4.81 -6.70 17.53
C PRO A 70 4.19 -7.97 18.11
N LYS A 71 3.36 -8.66 17.31
CA LYS A 71 2.61 -9.86 17.77
C LYS A 71 2.47 -10.91 16.68
N PRO A 72 2.50 -12.22 17.03
CA PRO A 72 2.29 -13.30 16.08
C PRO A 72 1.02 -13.18 15.23
N LEU A 73 -0.06 -12.67 15.84
CA LEU A 73 -1.36 -12.52 15.17
C LEU A 73 -1.43 -11.33 14.19
N HIS A 74 -0.46 -10.42 14.17
CA HIS A 74 -0.53 -9.27 13.26
C HIS A 74 -0.53 -9.69 11.79
N LYS A 75 0.16 -10.77 11.44
CA LYS A 75 0.10 -11.35 10.09
C LYS A 75 -1.33 -11.68 9.66
N GLN A 76 -2.12 -12.25 10.56
CA GLN A 76 -3.54 -12.50 10.33
C GLN A 76 -4.34 -11.19 10.23
N SER A 77 -4.10 -10.23 11.13
CA SER A 77 -4.78 -8.93 11.08
C SER A 77 -4.54 -8.17 9.78
N PHE A 78 -3.33 -8.22 9.21
CA PHE A 78 -3.04 -7.65 7.89
C PHE A 78 -3.73 -8.40 6.75
N SER A 79 -3.81 -9.74 6.83
CA SER A 79 -4.58 -10.53 5.88
C SER A 79 -6.07 -10.14 5.88
N GLU A 80 -6.67 -10.02 7.07
CA GLU A 80 -8.07 -9.61 7.24
C GLU A 80 -8.33 -8.18 6.77
N PHE A 81 -7.38 -7.26 7.01
CA PHE A 81 -7.47 -5.90 6.49
C PHE A 81 -7.44 -5.87 4.95
N LEU A 82 -6.57 -6.66 4.32
CA LEU A 82 -6.47 -6.75 2.86
C LEU A 82 -7.69 -7.44 2.22
N GLU A 83 -8.28 -8.42 2.90
CA GLU A 83 -9.56 -9.04 2.51
C GLU A 83 -10.69 -8.01 2.56
N TRP A 84 -10.82 -7.28 3.68
CA TRP A 84 -11.78 -6.18 3.80
C TRP A 84 -11.59 -5.11 2.69
N SER A 85 -10.36 -4.72 2.38
CA SER A 85 -10.06 -3.77 1.31
C SER A 85 -10.51 -4.27 -0.06
N THR A 86 -10.46 -5.59 -0.27
CA THR A 86 -10.95 -6.22 -1.50
C THR A 86 -12.48 -6.21 -1.54
N ASP A 87 -13.13 -6.62 -0.45
CA ASP A 87 -14.59 -6.68 -0.36
C ASP A 87 -15.24 -5.30 -0.45
N SER A 88 -14.53 -4.26 0.00
CA SER A 88 -14.95 -2.86 -0.09
C SER A 88 -14.67 -2.23 -1.47
N GLY A 89 -14.09 -2.98 -2.41
CA GLY A 89 -13.75 -2.50 -3.75
C GLY A 89 -12.58 -1.51 -3.81
N ILE A 90 -11.82 -1.35 -2.72
CA ILE A 90 -10.66 -0.46 -2.63
C ILE A 90 -9.47 -1.06 -3.39
N LEU A 91 -9.25 -2.37 -3.22
CA LEU A 91 -8.22 -3.11 -3.93
C LEU A 91 -8.86 -4.20 -4.80
N SER A 92 -8.22 -4.49 -5.93
CA SER A 92 -8.42 -5.79 -6.59
C SER A 92 -7.74 -6.91 -5.78
N ARG A 93 -8.21 -8.15 -5.95
CA ARG A 93 -7.58 -9.35 -5.35
C ARG A 93 -6.07 -9.43 -5.64
N ARG A 94 -5.66 -9.05 -6.86
CA ARG A 94 -4.25 -9.03 -7.27
C ARG A 94 -3.44 -8.01 -6.47
N GLN A 95 -4.00 -6.81 -6.24
CA GLN A 95 -3.33 -5.79 -5.42
C GLN A 95 -3.23 -6.24 -3.97
N ALA A 96 -4.32 -6.76 -3.38
CA ALA A 96 -4.30 -7.29 -2.02
C ALA A 96 -3.24 -8.39 -1.84
N GLN A 97 -3.18 -9.33 -2.80
CA GLN A 97 -2.15 -10.36 -2.82
C GLN A 97 -0.74 -9.78 -2.95
N ALA A 98 -0.54 -8.71 -3.72
CA ALA A 98 0.76 -8.03 -3.83
C ALA A 98 1.22 -7.43 -2.50
N TYR A 99 0.37 -6.70 -1.78
CA TYR A 99 0.70 -6.19 -0.43
C TYR A 99 1.04 -7.35 0.52
N TYR A 100 0.21 -8.39 0.55
CA TYR A 100 0.47 -9.52 1.43
C TYR A 100 1.79 -10.22 1.09
N ASN A 101 2.05 -10.45 -0.20
CA ASN A 101 3.25 -11.17 -0.63
C ASN A 101 4.54 -10.40 -0.35
N ARG A 102 4.51 -9.08 -0.55
CA ARG A 102 5.65 -8.20 -0.31
C ARG A 102 6.15 -8.33 1.12
N TYR A 103 5.25 -8.22 2.10
CA TYR A 103 5.62 -8.17 3.53
C TYR A 103 5.54 -9.51 4.28
N PHE A 104 4.59 -10.38 3.95
CA PHE A 104 4.20 -11.52 4.80
C PHE A 104 4.35 -12.90 4.14
N ASN A 105 4.81 -12.97 2.89
CA ASN A 105 5.10 -14.23 2.20
C ASN A 105 6.62 -14.47 2.13
N VAL A 106 7.01 -15.74 2.24
CA VAL A 106 8.39 -16.19 2.11
C VAL A 106 8.90 -16.03 0.68
N LYS A 107 8.05 -16.28 -0.32
CA LYS A 107 8.44 -16.22 -1.73
C LYS A 107 8.61 -14.78 -2.20
N PHE A 108 9.60 -14.57 -3.05
CA PHE A 108 9.89 -13.27 -3.66
C PHE A 108 9.00 -13.01 -4.87
N MET A 109 8.37 -11.84 -4.90
CA MET A 109 7.64 -11.34 -6.06
C MET A 109 8.59 -10.97 -7.19
N SER A 110 9.77 -10.44 -6.86
CA SER A 110 10.86 -10.15 -7.79
C SER A 110 11.32 -11.38 -8.59
N LEU A 111 11.14 -12.59 -8.05
CA LEU A 111 11.47 -13.87 -8.68
C LEU A 111 10.34 -14.42 -9.59
N ALA A 112 9.19 -13.76 -9.69
CA ALA A 112 8.05 -14.26 -10.48
C ALA A 112 8.22 -14.19 -12.01
N GLY A 113 9.38 -13.74 -12.51
CA GLY A 113 9.70 -13.65 -13.93
C GLY A 113 10.32 -14.92 -14.52
N ASP A 114 10.40 -14.98 -15.86
CA ASP A 114 11.05 -16.08 -16.57
C ASP A 114 12.58 -15.93 -16.55
N TYR A 115 13.22 -16.57 -15.58
CA TYR A 115 14.69 -16.63 -15.45
C TYR A 115 15.29 -17.93 -16.04
N ASN A 116 14.64 -18.45 -17.08
CA ASN A 116 14.90 -19.79 -17.61
C ASN A 116 15.84 -19.82 -18.83
N ASN A 117 16.31 -18.67 -19.33
CA ASN A 117 17.23 -18.61 -20.47
C ASN A 117 18.44 -17.71 -20.19
N CYS A 118 19.61 -18.09 -20.71
CA CYS A 118 20.89 -17.43 -20.45
C CYS A 118 20.91 -15.97 -20.91
N SER A 119 20.47 -15.71 -22.14
CA SER A 119 20.57 -14.38 -22.78
C SER A 119 19.70 -13.32 -22.10
N TYR A 120 18.63 -13.72 -21.44
CA TYR A 120 17.77 -12.83 -20.66
C TYR A 120 18.21 -12.73 -19.20
N THR A 121 18.56 -13.86 -18.58
CA THR A 121 18.79 -13.94 -17.12
C THR A 121 20.13 -13.33 -16.72
N CYS A 122 21.20 -13.67 -17.42
CA CYS A 122 22.55 -13.31 -17.00
C CYS A 122 22.87 -11.81 -17.09
N PRO A 123 22.42 -11.08 -18.13
CA PRO A 123 22.58 -9.62 -18.15
C PRO A 123 21.80 -8.89 -17.03
N ARG A 124 20.82 -9.55 -16.41
CA ARG A 124 19.93 -8.97 -15.40
C ARG A 124 20.12 -9.54 -14.00
N GLN A 125 21.10 -10.42 -13.80
CA GLN A 125 21.31 -11.10 -12.53
C GLN A 125 21.45 -10.10 -11.37
N ALA A 126 22.32 -9.10 -11.53
CA ALA A 126 22.54 -8.08 -10.50
C ALA A 126 21.25 -7.30 -10.18
N GLU A 127 20.51 -6.87 -11.21
CA GLU A 127 19.23 -6.17 -11.02
C GLU A 127 18.19 -7.02 -10.28
N LEU A 128 18.10 -8.32 -10.61
CA LEU A 128 17.21 -9.23 -9.89
C LEU A 128 17.61 -9.36 -8.42
N LEU A 129 18.90 -9.60 -8.14
CA LEU A 129 19.38 -9.78 -6.76
C LEU A 129 19.15 -8.52 -5.92
N THR A 130 19.43 -7.33 -6.46
CA THR A 130 19.13 -6.07 -5.78
C THR A 130 17.65 -5.93 -5.45
N ARG A 131 16.75 -6.25 -6.39
CA ARG A 131 15.30 -6.20 -6.10
C ARG A 131 14.86 -7.23 -5.07
N MET A 132 15.50 -8.40 -5.03
CA MET A 132 15.23 -9.40 -4.00
C MET A 132 15.76 -8.95 -2.64
N GLU A 133 16.92 -8.30 -2.56
CA GLU A 133 17.46 -7.72 -1.32
C GLU A 133 16.55 -6.63 -0.76
N GLU A 134 16.05 -5.73 -1.63
CA GLU A 134 15.07 -4.71 -1.27
C GLU A 134 13.78 -5.35 -0.72
N GLU A 135 13.26 -6.37 -1.41
CA GLU A 135 12.07 -7.09 -0.95
C GLU A 135 12.32 -7.87 0.34
N LEU A 136 13.56 -8.35 0.60
CA LEU A 136 13.90 -8.98 1.87
C LEU A 136 13.81 -7.97 3.04
N GLY A 137 14.09 -6.70 2.80
CA GLY A 137 13.85 -5.62 3.77
C GLY A 137 12.38 -5.45 4.11
N ASP A 138 11.49 -5.48 3.10
CA ASP A 138 10.04 -5.47 3.32
C ASP A 138 9.59 -6.73 4.09
N LYS A 139 10.16 -7.89 3.77
CA LYS A 139 9.89 -9.14 4.50
C LYS A 139 10.40 -9.10 5.94
N GLU A 140 11.54 -8.47 6.20
CA GLU A 140 12.01 -8.22 7.57
C GLU A 140 10.98 -7.40 8.34
N GLN A 141 10.46 -6.34 7.70
CA GLN A 141 9.41 -5.51 8.29
C GLN A 141 8.18 -6.35 8.66
N GLY A 142 7.61 -7.07 7.71
CA GLY A 142 6.36 -7.81 7.91
C GLY A 142 6.52 -9.09 8.75
N LEU A 143 7.44 -9.98 8.37
CA LEU A 143 7.62 -11.26 9.03
C LEU A 143 8.28 -11.10 10.40
N LEU A 144 9.36 -10.32 10.51
CA LEU A 144 10.11 -10.23 11.76
C LEU A 144 9.56 -9.12 12.66
N ARG A 145 9.57 -7.88 12.19
CA ARG A 145 9.30 -6.70 13.03
C ARG A 145 7.84 -6.45 13.34
N VAL A 146 6.91 -6.92 12.49
CA VAL A 146 5.47 -6.77 12.71
C VAL A 146 4.86 -8.01 13.36
N SER A 147 5.27 -9.20 12.90
CA SER A 147 4.60 -10.46 13.25
C SER A 147 5.44 -11.49 14.01
N LEU A 148 6.71 -11.21 14.35
CA LEU A 148 7.57 -12.14 15.09
C LEU A 148 7.71 -13.54 14.46
N ASP A 149 7.43 -13.69 13.17
CA ASP A 149 7.53 -14.90 12.36
C ASP A 149 8.98 -15.10 11.87
N ARG A 150 9.87 -15.34 12.85
CA ARG A 150 11.32 -15.51 12.62
C ARG A 150 11.61 -16.63 11.62
N ASP A 151 10.90 -17.74 11.73
CA ASP A 151 11.12 -18.92 10.87
C ASP A 151 10.79 -18.63 9.41
N SER A 152 9.75 -17.84 9.14
CA SER A 152 9.44 -17.44 7.76
C SER A 152 10.43 -16.41 7.24
N TYR A 153 10.88 -15.47 8.07
CA TYR A 153 11.93 -14.52 7.67
C TYR A 153 13.23 -15.22 7.29
N TYR A 154 13.74 -16.11 8.14
CA TYR A 154 14.98 -16.85 7.84
C TYR A 154 14.84 -17.78 6.62
N ARG A 155 13.63 -18.31 6.36
CA ARG A 155 13.37 -19.03 5.11
C ARG A 155 13.45 -18.12 3.87
N ALA A 156 13.00 -16.86 3.97
CA ALA A 156 13.11 -15.91 2.87
C ALA A 156 14.58 -15.51 2.63
N ASP A 157 15.33 -15.23 3.70
CA ASP A 157 16.77 -14.95 3.63
C ASP A 157 17.55 -16.12 3.00
N GLN A 158 17.23 -17.36 3.41
CA GLN A 158 17.84 -18.55 2.83
C GLN A 158 17.50 -18.70 1.33
N LEU A 159 16.24 -18.43 0.94
CA LEU A 159 15.82 -18.47 -0.46
C LEU A 159 16.58 -17.46 -1.33
N LEU A 160 16.88 -16.26 -0.81
CA LEU A 160 17.73 -15.29 -1.51
C LEU A 160 19.12 -15.85 -1.77
N LYS A 161 19.78 -16.40 -0.74
CA LYS A 161 21.12 -17.00 -0.85
C LYS A 161 21.17 -18.16 -1.84
N GLU A 162 20.16 -19.02 -1.80
CA GLU A 162 20.03 -20.14 -2.75
C GLU A 162 19.84 -19.64 -4.17
N THR A 163 19.03 -18.59 -4.36
CA THR A 163 18.79 -17.98 -5.67
C THR A 163 20.07 -17.34 -6.23
N GLU A 164 20.82 -16.62 -5.39
CA GLU A 164 22.14 -16.07 -5.76
C GLU A 164 23.09 -17.15 -6.25
N LEU A 165 23.22 -18.24 -5.50
CA LEU A 165 24.09 -19.36 -5.86
C LEU A 165 23.66 -20.01 -7.19
N VAL A 166 22.37 -20.28 -7.35
CA VAL A 166 21.84 -20.92 -8.57
C VAL A 166 22.03 -20.01 -9.79
N LEU A 167 21.77 -18.71 -9.66
CA LEU A 167 21.97 -17.75 -10.76
C LEU A 167 23.44 -17.62 -11.13
N ALA A 168 24.35 -17.56 -10.14
CA ALA A 168 25.79 -17.50 -10.39
C ALA A 168 26.28 -18.76 -11.12
N ALA A 169 25.85 -19.95 -10.67
CA ALA A 169 26.17 -21.20 -11.34
C ALA A 169 25.62 -21.26 -12.77
N THR A 170 24.36 -20.85 -12.96
CA THR A 170 23.71 -20.80 -14.28
C THR A 170 24.49 -19.92 -15.24
N CYS A 171 24.83 -18.70 -14.82
CA CYS A 171 25.54 -17.76 -15.70
C CYS A 171 27.00 -18.15 -15.95
N THR A 172 27.64 -18.83 -15.01
CA THR A 172 28.96 -19.44 -15.24
C THR A 172 28.88 -20.52 -16.32
N ALA A 173 27.87 -21.40 -16.27
CA ALA A 173 27.67 -22.43 -17.27
C ALA A 173 27.37 -21.83 -18.66
N CYS A 174 26.49 -20.83 -18.73
CA CYS A 174 26.14 -20.14 -19.99
C CYS A 174 27.33 -19.45 -20.67
N ALA A 175 28.38 -19.08 -19.93
CA ALA A 175 29.58 -18.45 -20.47
C ALA A 175 30.63 -19.46 -20.99
N ALA A 176 30.46 -20.74 -20.64
CA ALA A 176 31.32 -21.84 -21.10
C ALA A 176 30.83 -22.49 -22.41
N ASP A 177 29.61 -22.17 -22.85
CA ASP A 177 29.00 -22.54 -24.13
C ASP A 177 29.23 -21.47 -25.21
#